data_AF-A0A2S6TWP4-F1
#
_entry.id   AF-A0A2S6TWP4-F1
#
_cell.length_a   1.000
_cell.length_b   1.000
_cell.length_c   1.000
_cell.angle_alpha   90.00
_cell.angle_beta   90.00
_cell.angle_gamma   90.00
#
_symmetry.space_group_name_H-M   'P 1'
#
loop_
_entity.id
_entity.type
_entity.pdbx_description
1 polymer ?
#
loop_
_entity_poly.entity_id
_entity_poly.type
_entity_poly.pdbx_seq_one_letter_code
_entity_poly.pdbx_strand_id
1 'polypeptide(L)'
;MDDGSVSPAEQSFCNRCGSQLWLFDPRWSEHLHSFASAFDTPLPKPPAFLDNFLSSRSPWTVPHEGGAIERLDGPYSVGMEDWHRQRGLWVE
;
A
#
# COMPACT_ATOMS: atom_id res chain seq x y z
N MET A 1 -5.40 3.45 15.93
CA MET A 1 -5.00 3.82 17.29
C MET A 1 -5.81 2.94 18.22
N ASP A 2 -5.20 2.36 19.24
CA ASP A 2 -5.88 1.40 20.13
C ASP A 2 -6.80 2.09 21.15
N ASP A 3 -6.86 3.43 21.11
CA ASP A 3 -7.69 4.29 21.95
C ASP A 3 -9.08 4.59 21.37
N GLY A 4 -9.41 4.03 20.20
CA GLY A 4 -10.70 4.25 19.54
C GLY A 4 -10.87 5.63 18.90
N SER A 5 -9.81 6.43 18.81
CA SER A 5 -9.85 7.70 18.09
C SER A 5 -10.03 7.50 16.59
N VAL A 6 -10.71 8.45 15.96
CA VAL A 6 -10.95 8.45 14.51
C VAL A 6 -9.65 8.79 13.79
N SER A 7 -9.28 7.94 12.83
CA SER A 7 -8.15 8.22 11.94
C SER A 7 -8.45 9.47 11.09
N PRO A 8 -7.48 10.38 10.90
CA PRO A 8 -7.67 11.51 9.98
C PRO A 8 -7.65 11.08 8.49
N ALA A 9 -7.27 9.84 8.21
CA ALA A 9 -7.28 9.30 6.86
C ALA A 9 -8.71 9.08 6.34
N GLU A 10 -8.96 9.54 5.13
CA GLU A 10 -10.19 9.32 4.39
C GLU A 10 -10.02 8.11 3.47
N GLN A 11 -11.05 7.25 3.44
CA GLN A 11 -11.07 6.06 2.59
C GLN A 11 -12.34 6.06 1.74
N SER A 12 -12.19 5.77 0.46
CA SER A 12 -13.30 5.68 -0.48
C SER A 12 -13.51 4.26 -0.95
N PHE A 13 -14.78 3.88 -0.99
CA PHE A 13 -15.24 2.56 -1.40
C PHE A 13 -16.32 2.69 -2.46
N CYS A 14 -16.36 1.75 -3.41
CA CYS A 14 -17.43 1.68 -4.39
C CYS A 14 -18.77 1.38 -3.67
N ASN A 15 -19.77 2.23 -3.85
CA ASN A 15 -21.09 2.07 -3.22
C ASN A 15 -21.89 0.85 -3.71
N ARG A 16 -21.47 0.22 -4.82
CA ARG A 16 -22.14 -0.95 -5.40
C ARG A 16 -21.56 -2.27 -4.90
N CYS A 17 -20.24 -2.35 -4.73
CA CYS A 17 -19.54 -3.61 -4.43
C CYS A 17 -18.58 -3.55 -3.23
N GLY A 18 -18.38 -2.38 -2.63
CA GLY A 18 -17.49 -2.21 -1.48
C GLY A 18 -15.99 -2.28 -1.80
N SER A 19 -15.59 -2.32 -3.07
CA SER A 19 -14.18 -2.30 -3.46
C SER A 19 -13.49 -1.01 -3.00
N GLN A 20 -12.28 -1.13 -2.46
CA GLN A 20 -11.42 0.00 -2.10
C GLN A 20 -11.01 0.75 -3.37
N LEU A 21 -11.17 2.08 -3.37
CA LEU A 21 -10.87 2.92 -4.52
C LEU A 21 -9.59 3.74 -4.28
N TRP A 22 -9.56 4.47 -3.17
CA TRP A 22 -8.41 5.28 -2.78
C TRP A 22 -8.41 5.54 -1.27
N LEU A 23 -7.24 5.94 -0.77
CA LEU A 23 -7.01 6.48 0.56
C LEU A 23 -6.31 7.85 0.43
N PHE A 24 -6.82 8.83 1.17
CA PHE A 24 -6.20 10.13 1.36
C PHE A 24 -5.86 10.31 2.83
N ASP A 25 -4.74 10.95 3.13
CA ASP A 25 -4.37 11.26 4.50
C ASP A 25 -3.79 12.67 4.56
N PRO A 26 -4.37 13.59 5.35
CA PRO A 26 -3.91 14.97 5.41
C PRO A 26 -2.47 15.10 5.93
N ARG A 27 -1.92 14.06 6.56
CA ARG A 27 -0.50 14.02 6.97
C ARG A 27 0.47 13.91 5.78
N TRP A 28 -0.02 13.48 4.61
CA TRP A 28 0.69 13.41 3.33
C TRP A 28 -0.18 14.02 2.23
N SER A 29 -0.51 15.30 2.40
CA SER A 29 -1.54 16.02 1.62
C SER A 29 -1.29 16.07 0.11
N GLU A 30 -0.05 15.87 -0.31
CA GLU A 30 0.38 15.84 -1.71
C GLU A 30 0.15 14.49 -2.40
N HIS A 31 -0.26 13.45 -1.66
CA HIS A 31 -0.43 12.09 -2.17
C HIS A 31 -1.88 11.60 -2.11
N LEU A 32 -2.35 10.97 -3.19
CA LEU A 32 -3.55 10.15 -3.21
C LEU A 32 -3.15 8.68 -3.42
N HIS A 33 -3.50 7.82 -2.48
CA HIS A 33 -3.12 6.41 -2.49
C HIS A 33 -4.22 5.58 -3.17
N SER A 34 -4.13 5.41 -4.49
CA SER A 34 -5.08 4.60 -5.26
C SER A 34 -4.80 3.10 -5.14
N PHE A 35 -5.83 2.27 -5.18
CA PHE A 35 -5.66 0.81 -5.27
C PHE A 35 -5.56 0.36 -6.73
N ALA A 36 -4.59 -0.52 -7.04
CA ALA A 36 -4.38 -1.05 -8.39
C ALA A 36 -5.65 -1.69 -8.99
N SER A 37 -6.50 -2.30 -8.16
CA SER A 37 -7.78 -2.89 -8.56
C SER A 37 -8.83 -1.89 -9.04
N ALA A 38 -8.62 -0.59 -8.83
CA ALA A 38 -9.52 0.46 -9.29
C ALA A 38 -9.27 0.88 -10.75
N PHE A 39 -8.25 0.31 -11.41
CA PHE A 39 -7.89 0.62 -12.78
C PHE A 39 -8.13 -0.59 -13.69
N ASP A 40 -8.72 -0.33 -14.86
CA ASP A 40 -8.97 -1.36 -15.89
C ASP A 40 -7.78 -1.58 -16.83
N THR A 41 -6.78 -0.69 -16.79
CA THR A 41 -5.57 -0.82 -17.60
C THR A 41 -4.68 -1.95 -17.06
N PRO A 42 -4.28 -2.93 -17.89
CA PRO A 42 -3.35 -3.97 -17.47
C PRO A 42 -2.05 -3.37 -16.94
N LEU A 43 -1.74 -3.63 -15.67
CA LEU A 43 -0.50 -3.18 -15.03
C LEU A 43 0.61 -4.22 -15.22
N PRO A 44 1.88 -3.78 -15.35
CA PRO A 44 3.00 -4.70 -15.41
C PRO A 44 3.14 -5.46 -14.08
N LYS A 45 3.65 -6.69 -14.15
CA LYS A 45 4.00 -7.44 -12.94
C LYS A 45 5.21 -6.75 -12.28
N PRO A 46 5.15 -6.42 -10.97
CA PRO A 46 6.27 -5.79 -10.30
C PRO A 46 7.46 -6.77 -10.22
N PRO A 47 8.71 -6.28 -10.37
CA PRO A 47 9.91 -7.12 -10.30
C PRO A 47 10.28 -7.52 -8.86
N ALA A 48 9.71 -6.85 -7.85
CA ALA A 48 9.88 -7.13 -6.44
C ALA A 48 8.64 -6.71 -5.63
N PHE A 49 8.43 -7.35 -4.49
CA PHE A 49 7.37 -7.01 -3.53
C PHE A 49 7.95 -6.51 -2.20
N LEU A 50 7.16 -5.72 -1.48
CA LEU A 50 7.44 -5.29 -0.12
C LEU A 50 6.23 -5.65 0.76
N ASP A 51 6.43 -6.57 1.71
CA ASP A 51 5.46 -6.89 2.76
C ASP A 51 5.87 -6.12 4.02
N ASN A 52 5.15 -5.05 4.37
CA ASN A 52 5.39 -4.26 5.57
C ASN A 52 4.28 -4.50 6.62
N PHE A 53 4.52 -4.04 7.85
CA PHE A 53 3.62 -4.23 9.00
C PHE A 53 3.28 -5.71 9.31
N LEU A 54 4.21 -6.64 9.05
CA LEU A 54 3.96 -8.07 9.26
C LEU A 54 3.63 -8.44 10.72
N SER A 55 4.09 -7.67 11.70
CA SER A 55 3.75 -7.87 13.12
C SER A 55 2.26 -7.63 13.41
N SER A 56 1.59 -6.81 12.60
CA SER A 56 0.17 -6.46 12.72
C SER A 56 -0.73 -7.27 11.79
N ARG A 57 -0.17 -8.20 11.00
CA ARG A 57 -0.95 -9.01 10.06
C ARG A 57 -1.86 -9.99 10.83
N SER A 58 -3.03 -10.25 10.28
CA SER A 58 -3.86 -11.34 10.76
C SER A 58 -3.21 -12.71 10.49
N PRO A 59 -3.39 -13.72 11.36
CA PRO A 59 -2.75 -15.03 11.18
C PRO A 59 -3.13 -15.75 9.87
N TRP A 60 -4.32 -15.48 9.34
CA TRP A 60 -4.86 -16.08 8.11
C TRP A 60 -4.40 -15.39 6.81
N THR A 61 -3.70 -14.26 6.89
CA THR A 61 -3.16 -13.58 5.70
C THR A 61 -1.96 -14.36 5.16
N VAL A 62 -1.99 -14.67 3.87
CA VAL A 62 -0.89 -15.33 3.14
C VAL A 62 0.03 -14.25 2.56
N PRO A 63 1.31 -14.16 2.99
CA PRO A 63 2.29 -13.24 2.40
C PRO A 63 2.61 -13.60 0.94
N HIS A 64 3.26 -12.69 0.23
CA HIS A 64 3.73 -12.98 -1.13
C HIS A 64 4.72 -14.17 -1.13
N GLU A 65 4.69 -14.96 -2.21
CA GLU A 65 5.60 -16.10 -2.45
C GLU A 65 6.60 -15.78 -3.57
N GLY A 66 7.84 -16.29 -3.46
CA GLY A 66 8.91 -16.08 -4.45
C GLY A 66 10.19 -15.46 -3.87
N GLY A 67 11.19 -15.24 -4.74
CA GLY A 67 12.55 -14.84 -4.33
C GLY A 67 12.79 -13.34 -4.20
N ALA A 68 11.97 -12.48 -4.81
CA ALA A 68 12.15 -11.03 -4.81
C ALA A 68 11.13 -10.35 -3.90
N ILE A 69 11.24 -10.59 -2.58
CA ILE A 69 10.31 -10.07 -1.57
C ILE A 69 11.09 -9.55 -0.36
N GLU A 70 10.92 -8.26 -0.06
CA GLU A 70 11.39 -7.64 1.17
C GLU A 70 10.30 -7.75 2.24
N ARG A 71 10.66 -8.14 3.47
CA ARG A 71 9.70 -8.39 4.56
C ARG A 71 10.08 -7.61 5.80
N LEU A 72 9.13 -6.86 6.34
CA LEU A 72 9.33 -5.97 7.48
C LEU A 72 8.18 -6.10 8.48
N ASP A 73 8.54 -6.13 9.76
CA ASP A 73 7.56 -6.16 10.85
C ASP A 73 6.83 -4.82 11.03
N GLY A 74 7.41 -3.72 10.56
CA GLY A 74 6.91 -2.35 10.70
C GLY A 74 6.90 -1.58 9.36
N PRO A 75 6.81 -0.23 9.41
CA PRO A 75 6.81 0.60 8.20
C PRO A 75 8.15 0.54 7.47
N TYR A 76 8.14 0.91 6.19
CA TYR A 76 9.39 1.18 5.48
C TYR A 76 10.02 2.49 5.96
N SER A 77 11.34 2.57 5.94
CA SER A 77 12.07 3.75 6.43
C SER A 77 12.01 4.95 5.47
N VAL A 78 11.65 4.73 4.20
CA VAL A 78 11.43 5.80 3.21
C VAL A 78 10.04 5.68 2.58
N GLY A 79 9.61 6.74 1.88
CA GLY A 79 8.34 6.76 1.15
C GLY A 79 8.35 5.84 -0.08
N MET A 80 7.18 5.61 -0.68
CA MET A 80 7.03 4.77 -1.88
C MET A 80 7.86 5.31 -3.06
N GLU A 81 7.87 6.63 -3.26
CA GLU A 81 8.64 7.29 -4.32
C GLU A 81 10.14 7.00 -4.20
N ASP A 82 10.71 7.22 -3.00
CA ASP A 82 12.12 6.93 -2.74
C ASP A 82 12.44 5.43 -2.83
N TRP A 83 11.53 4.56 -2.38
CA TRP A 83 11.68 3.10 -2.54
C TRP A 83 11.84 2.72 -4.02
N HIS A 84 11.03 3.31 -4.91
CA HIS A 84 11.09 3.07 -6.34
C HIS A 84 12.37 3.67 -6.96
N ARG A 85 12.74 4.90 -6.60
CA ARG A 85 13.96 5.56 -7.10
C ARG A 85 15.23 4.78 -6.75
N GLN A 86 15.38 4.35 -5.50
CA GLN A 86 16.55 3.60 -5.04
C GLN A 86 16.73 2.26 -5.77
N ARG A 87 15.67 1.74 -6.37
CA ARG A 87 15.65 0.46 -7.09
C ARG A 87 15.63 0.62 -8.61
N GLY A 88 15.68 1.85 -9.12
CA GLY A 88 15.56 2.12 -10.56
C GLY A 88 14.19 1.74 -11.14
N LEU A 89 13.14 1.77 -10.32
CA LEU A 89 11.76 1.42 -10.68
C LEU A 89 10.84 2.64 -10.81
N TRP A 90 11.37 3.85 -10.62
CA TRP A 90 10.60 5.10 -10.74
C TRP A 90 10.33 5.45 -12.20
N VAL A 91 9.12 5.92 -12.49
CA VAL A 91 8.68 6.41 -13.81
C VAL A 91 8.24 7.87 -13.65
N GLU A 92 8.68 8.74 -14.56
CA GLU A 92 8.25 10.15 -14.62
C GLU A 92 6.85 10.33 -15.22
#